data_AF-A0A8G0YJT6-F1
#
_entry.id   AF-A0A8G0YJT6-F1
#
_cell.length_a   1.000
_cell.length_b   1.000
_cell.length_c   1.000
_cell.angle_alpha   90.00
_cell.angle_beta   90.00
_cell.angle_gamma   90.00
#
_symmetry.space_group_name_H-M   'P 1'
#
loop_
_entity.id
_entity.type
_entity.pdbx_description
1 polymer ?
#
loop_
_entity_poly.entity_id
_entity_poly.type
_entity_poly.pdbx_seq_one_letter_code
_entity_poly.pdbx_strand_id
1 'polypeptide(L)'
;ECDVYKSCGPYAYCDLSTSPVCNCVGGFKPKNPQEWDLREGGTGCVRKTPLSCTGDGFLKLKNMKLPDTIEATVNRSIGPKECEERCLNDCNCTSFANADVQNGGWGCV
;
A
#
# COMPACT_ATOMS: atom_id res chain seq x y z
N GLU A 1 3.84 -19.06 2.46
CA GLU A 1 3.84 -18.15 3.63
C GLU A 1 3.13 -16.83 3.32
N CYS A 2 3.53 -16.10 2.26
CA CYS A 2 2.91 -14.82 1.91
C CYS A 2 1.49 -14.87 1.33
N ASP A 3 1.02 -16.04 0.89
CA ASP A 3 -0.35 -16.19 0.36
C ASP A 3 -1.41 -16.38 1.46
N VAL A 4 -1.00 -16.60 2.71
CA VAL A 4 -1.93 -16.68 3.84
C VAL A 4 -2.55 -15.29 4.08
N TYR A 5 -3.87 -15.25 4.26
CA TYR A 5 -4.57 -13.99 4.47
C TYR A 5 -4.02 -13.28 5.71
N LYS A 6 -3.63 -12.02 5.55
CA LYS A 6 -3.04 -11.18 6.61
C LYS A 6 -1.78 -11.78 7.28
N SER A 7 -0.92 -12.47 6.52
CA SER A 7 0.41 -12.90 7.01
C SER A 7 1.24 -11.74 7.58
N CYS A 8 1.10 -10.55 6.98
CA CYS A 8 1.68 -9.31 7.49
C CYS A 8 0.57 -8.32 7.84
N GLY A 9 0.81 -7.50 8.86
CA GLY A 9 -0.12 -6.50 9.33
C GLY A 9 -0.31 -5.32 8.36
N PRO A 10 -1.17 -4.36 8.72
CA PRO A 10 -1.47 -3.19 7.89
C PRO A 10 -0.21 -2.40 7.50
N TYR A 11 -0.19 -1.85 6.29
CA TYR A 11 0.93 -1.07 5.73
C TYR A 11 2.29 -1.81 5.70
N ALA A 12 2.28 -3.13 5.82
CA ALA A 12 3.39 -4.02 5.55
C ALA A 12 3.09 -4.89 4.33
N TYR A 13 4.12 -5.36 3.64
CA TYR A 13 4.02 -6.35 2.58
C TYR A 13 4.86 -7.59 2.92
N CYS A 14 4.43 -8.72 2.37
CA CYS A 14 5.14 -9.98 2.53
C CYS A 14 6.04 -10.24 1.32
N ASP A 15 7.30 -10.59 1.58
CA ASP A 15 8.30 -10.92 0.58
C ASP A 15 9.06 -12.19 1.01
N LEU A 16 8.97 -13.24 0.20
CA LEU A 16 9.65 -14.52 0.47
C LEU A 16 11.18 -14.43 0.32
N SER A 17 11.69 -13.35 -0.27
CA SER A 17 13.13 -13.12 -0.44
C SER A 17 13.79 -12.42 0.75
N THR A 18 13.02 -11.97 1.74
CA THR A 18 13.54 -11.24 2.92
C THR A 18 13.42 -12.06 4.21
N SER A 19 14.24 -11.73 5.20
CA SER A 19 14.14 -12.27 6.57
C SER A 19 14.25 -11.12 7.58
N PRO A 20 13.17 -10.78 8.31
CA PRO A 20 11.82 -11.38 8.28
C PRO A 20 11.08 -11.17 6.94
N VAL A 21 10.04 -11.99 6.68
CA VAL A 21 9.25 -11.91 5.43
C VAL A 21 8.36 -10.67 5.38
N CYS A 22 7.98 -10.11 6.53
CA CYS A 22 7.19 -8.88 6.60
C CYS A 22 8.08 -7.65 6.56
N ASN A 23 7.76 -6.73 5.66
CA ASN A 23 8.49 -5.49 5.42
C ASN A 23 7.53 -4.30 5.51
N CYS A 24 7.91 -3.24 6.22
CA CYS A 24 7.16 -1.99 6.15
C CYS A 24 7.31 -1.35 4.77
N VAL A 25 6.22 -0.77 4.25
CA VAL A 25 6.28 0.09 3.07
C VAL A 25 7.25 1.25 3.33
N GLY A 26 8.00 1.68 2.30
CA GLY A 26 8.91 2.81 2.42
C GLY A 26 8.19 4.05 2.95
N GLY A 27 8.79 4.72 3.95
CA GLY A 27 8.15 5.83 4.68
C GLY A 27 7.32 5.41 5.90
N PHE A 28 7.20 4.11 6.16
CA PHE A 28 6.56 3.55 7.36
C PHE A 28 7.60 2.94 8.30
N LYS A 29 7.22 2.79 9.58
CA LYS A 29 8.00 2.12 10.63
C LYS A 29 7.12 1.10 11.35
N PRO A 30 7.70 0.07 11.99
CA PRO A 30 6.93 -0.88 12.79
C PRO A 30 6.07 -0.17 13.83
N LYS A 31 4.81 -0.60 13.96
CA LYS A 31 3.91 -0.06 14.99
C LYS A 31 4.37 -0.47 16.38
N ASN A 32 4.77 -1.72 16.54
CA ASN A 32 5.40 -2.27 17.73
C ASN A 32 6.82 -2.77 17.39
N PRO A 33 7.88 -2.02 17.73
CA PRO A 33 9.25 -2.46 17.46
C PRO A 33 9.64 -3.76 18.16
N GLN A 34 9.13 -4.01 19.39
CA GLN A 34 9.50 -5.21 20.14
C GLN A 34 8.96 -6.49 19.47
N GLU A 35 7.71 -6.49 19.04
CA GLU A 35 7.13 -7.58 18.25
C GLU A 35 7.87 -7.75 16.91
N TRP A 36 8.20 -6.64 16.25
CA TRP A 36 8.90 -6.68 14.98
C TRP A 36 10.30 -7.30 15.07
N ASP A 37 11.03 -7.01 16.15
CA ASP A 37 12.34 -7.61 16.47
C ASP A 37 12.22 -9.11 16.75
N LEU A 38 11.08 -9.56 17.27
CA LEU A 38 10.71 -10.97 17.43
C LEU A 38 10.18 -11.61 16.13
N ARG A 39 10.20 -10.87 15.01
CA ARG A 39 9.70 -11.29 13.69
C ARG A 39 8.18 -11.47 13.63
N GLU A 40 7.47 -10.85 14.57
CA GLU A 40 6.01 -10.81 14.62
C GLU A 40 5.51 -9.56 13.87
N GLY A 41 5.14 -9.73 12.59
CA GLY A 41 4.71 -8.63 11.72
C GLY A 41 3.22 -8.27 11.82
N GLY A 42 2.46 -8.89 12.74
CA GLY A 42 1.00 -8.85 12.77
C GLY A 42 0.41 -7.47 13.09
N THR A 43 1.08 -6.67 13.92
CA THR A 43 0.66 -5.30 14.24
C THR A 43 0.89 -4.31 13.11
N GLY A 44 1.71 -4.69 12.11
CA GLY A 44 1.96 -3.90 10.92
C GLY A 44 2.79 -2.65 11.19
N CYS A 45 2.59 -1.66 10.34
CA CYS A 45 3.41 -0.46 10.28
C CYS A 45 2.56 0.82 10.36
N VAL A 46 3.20 1.91 10.77
CA VAL A 46 2.62 3.26 10.84
C VAL A 46 3.50 4.24 10.07
N ARG A 47 2.91 5.29 9.50
CA ARG A 47 3.67 6.33 8.80
C ARG A 47 4.70 6.96 9.73
N LYS A 48 5.91 7.22 9.22
CA LYS A 48 6.94 7.96 9.96
C LYS A 48 6.57 9.42 10.13
N THR A 49 5.93 10.01 9.11
CA THR A 49 5.51 11.41 9.07
C THR A 49 4.00 11.47 8.88
N PRO A 50 3.26 12.27 9.67
CA PRO A 50 1.85 12.55 9.44
C PRO A 50 1.61 13.17 8.06
N LEU A 51 0.47 12.86 7.45
CA LEU A 51 0.01 13.46 6.19
C LEU A 51 -0.46 14.90 6.41
N SER A 52 -0.28 15.76 5.41
CA SER A 52 -0.84 17.11 5.37
C SER A 52 -2.04 17.25 4.43
N CYS A 53 -2.39 16.18 3.70
CA CYS A 53 -3.29 16.12 2.55
C CYS A 53 -2.79 16.96 1.36
N THR A 54 -2.50 18.24 1.58
CA THR A 54 -1.94 19.13 0.57
C THR A 54 -0.43 19.00 0.52
N GLY A 55 0.12 18.76 -0.68
CA GLY A 55 1.57 18.60 -0.90
C GLY A 55 2.12 17.22 -0.56
N ASP A 56 1.25 16.27 -0.20
CA ASP A 56 1.62 14.86 -0.08
C ASP A 56 1.97 14.26 -1.45
N GLY A 57 2.63 13.10 -1.43
CA GLY A 57 2.99 12.38 -2.64
C GLY A 57 2.99 10.86 -2.42
N PHE A 58 3.25 10.14 -3.50
CA PHE A 58 3.16 8.67 -3.51
C PHE A 58 4.51 8.00 -3.77
N LEU A 59 4.71 6.89 -3.07
CA LEU A 59 5.79 5.95 -3.37
C LEU A 59 5.26 4.86 -4.30
N LYS A 60 5.83 4.75 -5.50
CA LYS A 60 5.46 3.69 -6.45
C LYS A 60 6.03 2.34 -6.01
N LEU A 61 5.15 1.42 -5.63
CA LEU A 61 5.49 0.01 -5.40
C LEU A 61 5.38 -0.78 -6.70
N LYS A 62 6.21 -1.81 -6.86
CA LYS A 62 6.28 -2.66 -8.06
C LYS A 62 6.10 -4.12 -7.66
N ASN A 63 5.61 -4.94 -8.59
CA ASN A 63 5.44 -6.39 -8.39
C ASN A 63 4.54 -6.73 -7.19
N MET A 64 3.54 -5.87 -6.92
CA MET A 64 2.65 -6.01 -5.78
C MET A 64 1.39 -6.77 -6.15
N LYS A 65 0.92 -7.60 -5.22
CA LYS A 65 -0.49 -7.96 -5.12
C LYS A 65 -1.24 -6.75 -4.55
N LEU A 66 -2.36 -6.37 -5.17
CA LEU A 66 -3.19 -5.29 -4.64
C LEU A 66 -3.73 -5.66 -3.24
N PRO A 67 -3.88 -4.67 -2.34
CA PRO A 67 -4.41 -4.90 -1.00
C PRO A 67 -5.88 -5.34 -1.05
N ASP A 68 -6.43 -5.68 0.12
CA ASP A 68 -7.85 -5.95 0.28
C ASP A 68 -8.69 -4.78 -0.23
N THR A 69 -9.70 -5.06 -1.05
CA THR A 69 -10.47 -4.04 -1.79
C THR A 69 -11.82 -3.72 -1.16
N ILE A 70 -12.08 -4.12 0.09
CA ILE A 70 -13.35 -3.84 0.78
C ILE A 70 -13.69 -2.34 0.80
N GLU A 71 -12.70 -1.48 1.03
CA GLU A 71 -12.87 -0.02 1.09
C GLU A 71 -12.43 0.70 -0.21
N ALA A 72 -12.14 -0.05 -1.27
CA ALA A 72 -11.65 0.52 -2.53
C ALA A 72 -12.81 0.98 -3.43
N THR A 73 -12.59 2.04 -4.20
CA THR A 73 -13.53 2.50 -5.23
C THR A 73 -12.90 2.33 -6.61
N VAL A 74 -13.69 1.93 -7.61
CA VAL A 74 -13.17 1.67 -8.96
C VAL A 74 -13.78 2.63 -9.97
N ASN A 75 -12.94 3.26 -10.80
CA ASN A 75 -13.35 4.02 -11.97
C ASN A 75 -12.55 3.58 -13.20
N ARG A 76 -13.18 2.85 -14.12
CA ARG A 76 -12.53 2.30 -15.32
C ARG A 76 -12.40 3.31 -16.47
N SER A 77 -13.01 4.50 -16.33
CA SER A 77 -13.04 5.51 -17.39
C SER A 77 -11.83 6.45 -17.37
N ILE A 78 -11.11 6.51 -16.24
CA ILE A 78 -10.02 7.46 -16.03
C ILE A 78 -8.65 6.78 -16.11
N GLY A 79 -7.64 7.55 -16.52
CA GLY A 79 -6.26 7.07 -16.64
C GLY A 79 -5.43 7.24 -15.36
N PRO A 80 -4.19 6.74 -15.34
CA PRO A 80 -3.34 6.75 -14.14
C PRO A 80 -3.05 8.16 -13.59
N LYS A 81 -2.88 9.16 -14.46
CA LYS A 81 -2.63 10.56 -14.06
C LYS A 81 -3.82 11.17 -13.32
N GLU A 82 -5.01 10.99 -13.88
CA GLU A 82 -6.25 11.48 -13.27
C GLU A 82 -6.58 10.71 -11.97
N CYS A 83 -6.20 9.43 -11.89
CA CYS A 83 -6.31 8.64 -10.67
C CYS A 83 -5.41 9.19 -9.55
N GLU A 84 -4.17 9.56 -9.87
CA GLU A 84 -3.25 10.22 -8.93
C GLU A 84 -3.81 11.56 -8.45
N GLU A 85 -4.25 12.41 -9.37
CA GLU A 85 -4.86 13.71 -9.03
C GLU A 85 -6.10 13.55 -8.16
N ARG A 86 -6.96 12.58 -8.47
CA ARG A 86 -8.14 12.27 -7.67
C ARG A 86 -7.77 11.85 -6.25
N CYS A 87 -6.77 10.99 -6.10
CA CYS A 87 -6.31 10.54 -4.78
C CYS A 87 -5.66 11.68 -3.99
N LEU A 88 -4.88 12.56 -4.62
CA LEU A 88 -4.32 13.76 -3.96
C LEU A 88 -5.39 14.72 -3.45
N ASN A 89 -6.54 14.78 -4.13
CA ASN A 89 -7.66 15.65 -3.75
C ASN A 89 -8.62 15.01 -2.73
N ASP A 90 -8.42 13.74 -2.36
CA ASP A 90 -9.18 13.05 -1.33
C ASP A 90 -8.27 12.76 -0.13
N CYS A 91 -8.44 13.52 0.96
CA CYS A 91 -7.62 13.38 2.16
C CYS A 91 -7.74 12.02 2.86
N ASN A 92 -8.73 11.19 2.52
CA ASN A 92 -8.86 9.83 3.02
C ASN A 92 -8.21 8.78 2.10
N CYS A 93 -7.80 9.17 0.88
CA CYS A 93 -7.14 8.27 -0.03
C CYS A 93 -5.73 7.91 0.49
N THR A 94 -5.44 6.61 0.55
CA THR A 94 -4.16 6.11 1.09
C THR A 94 -3.25 5.51 0.02
N SER A 95 -3.80 5.08 -1.11
CA SER A 95 -3.11 4.51 -2.26
C SER A 95 -4.03 4.46 -3.47
N PHE A 96 -3.46 4.34 -4.67
CA PHE A 96 -4.20 4.05 -5.89
C PHE A 96 -3.40 3.09 -6.79
N ALA A 97 -4.09 2.44 -7.72
CA ALA A 97 -3.49 1.61 -8.76
C ALA A 97 -4.33 1.59 -10.04
N ASN A 98 -3.80 0.98 -11.09
CA ASN A 98 -4.57 0.72 -12.30
C ASN A 98 -5.56 -0.43 -12.04
N ALA A 99 -6.80 -0.28 -12.52
CA ALA A 99 -7.81 -1.33 -12.41
C ALA A 99 -7.63 -2.47 -13.42
N ASP A 100 -6.95 -2.18 -14.54
CA ASP A 100 -6.55 -3.14 -15.56
C ASP A 100 -5.07 -2.91 -15.90
N VAL A 101 -4.30 -3.99 -16.08
CA VAL A 101 -2.86 -3.95 -16.34
C VAL A 101 -2.49 -4.13 -17.82
N GLN A 102 -3.47 -4.43 -18.68
CA GLN A 102 -3.27 -4.59 -20.12
C GLN A 102 -2.92 -3.26 -20.78
N ASN A 103 -2.21 -3.32 -21.92
CA ASN A 103 -1.91 -2.15 -22.77
C ASN A 103 -1.25 -0.98 -22.03
N GLY A 104 -0.40 -1.26 -21.02
CA GLY A 104 0.27 -0.23 -20.22
C GLY A 104 -0.53 0.23 -18.99
N GLY A 105 -1.73 -0.31 -18.82
CA GLY A 105 -2.59 -0.15 -17.66
C GLY A 105 -3.58 1.01 -17.77
N TRP A 106 -4.81 0.75 -17.33
CA TRP A 106 -5.92 1.70 -17.41
C TRP A 106 -6.89 1.53 -16.23
N GLY A 107 -7.74 2.53 -16.02
CA GLY A 107 -8.66 2.59 -14.91
C GLY A 107 -7.96 2.95 -13.59
N CYS A 108 -8.78 3.20 -12.58
CA CYS A 108 -8.36 3.65 -11.26
C CYS A 108 -9.03 2.77 -10.21
N VAL A 109 -8.24 2.29 -9.26
CA VAL A 109 -8.68 1.63 -8.03
C VAL A 109 -7.94 2.22 -6.84
#